data_AF-A0A0G1K710-F1
#
_entry.id   AF-A0A0G1K710-F1
#
_cell.length_a   1.000
_cell.length_b   1.000
_cell.length_c   1.000
_cell.angle_alpha   90.00
_cell.angle_beta   90.00
_cell.angle_gamma   90.00
#
_symmetry.space_group_name_H-M   'P 1'
#
loop_
_entity.id
_entity.type
_entity.pdbx_description
1 polymer ?
#
loop_
_entity_poly.entity_id
_entity_poly.type
_entity_poly.pdbx_seq_one_letter_code
_entity_poly.pdbx_strand_id
1 'polypeptide(L)'
;MRNKPSFPYLAVTPTEEKVLRYLLSAEKQASISEIARAVNLARTSIYNSATSLKEKGLVAQQGFLYSIVSSQLQKYSEKSTTPREQIKALLSEVLTLQRGEVVYSVESDEEIQWLLKNEQGLPEWQKAIAKKGVVLKSIGSTGMLKVFQSIISKELGAHIKQRSGAARFTGEPILGTCTLVAFRDSVIFFSRKKAFFFRIDNPDAAMLIKSSLELLYAQLRYYPLIPNE
;
A
#
# COMPACT_ATOMS: atom_id res chain seq x y z
N MET A 1 -12.26 3.46 22.07
CA MET A 1 -11.27 3.68 20.98
C MET A 1 -10.61 2.34 20.68
N ARG A 2 -10.75 1.80 19.46
CA ARG A 2 -10.11 0.52 19.09
C ARG A 2 -8.66 0.82 18.70
N ASN A 3 -7.71 0.20 19.39
CA ASN A 3 -6.30 0.20 19.00
C ASN A 3 -6.19 -0.44 17.61
N LYS A 4 -6.13 0.38 16.56
CA LYS A 4 -5.70 -0.09 15.24
C LYS A 4 -4.26 -0.60 15.43
N PRO A 5 -3.92 -1.82 15.00
CA PRO A 5 -2.53 -2.19 14.86
C PRO A 5 -1.94 -1.29 13.77
N SER A 6 -1.37 -0.16 14.17
CA SER A 6 -0.54 0.64 13.27
C SER A 6 0.75 -0.11 13.11
N PHE A 7 0.99 -0.64 11.91
CA PHE A 7 2.35 -0.89 11.46
C PHE A 7 3.13 0.40 11.71
N PRO A 8 4.29 0.35 12.39
CA PRO A 8 4.94 1.57 12.81
C PRO A 8 5.75 2.08 11.60
N TYR A 9 5.06 2.52 10.55
CA TYR A 9 5.72 3.28 9.50
C TYR A 9 6.13 4.62 10.09
N LEU A 10 7.37 4.98 9.82
CA LEU A 10 7.94 6.21 10.33
C LEU A 10 7.33 7.41 9.59
N ALA A 11 6.27 7.98 10.15
CA ALA A 11 5.66 9.18 9.59
C ALA A 11 6.59 10.38 9.81
N VAL A 12 7.29 10.79 8.76
CA VAL A 12 8.15 11.97 8.72
C VAL A 12 7.68 12.91 7.62
N THR A 13 7.64 14.20 7.91
CA THR A 13 7.40 15.26 6.93
C THR A 13 8.61 15.39 5.99
N PRO A 14 8.45 16.01 4.81
CA PRO A 14 9.57 16.22 3.89
C PRO A 14 10.76 16.97 4.51
N THR A 15 10.50 17.90 5.44
CA THR A 15 11.55 18.63 6.16
C THR A 15 12.25 17.72 7.18
N GLU A 16 11.50 16.91 7.93
CA GLU A 16 12.07 15.94 8.85
C GLU A 16 12.91 14.88 8.13
N GLU A 17 12.46 14.41 6.96
CA GLU A 17 13.26 13.54 6.09
C GLU A 17 14.56 14.23 5.66
N LYS A 18 14.47 15.51 5.27
CA LYS A 18 15.57 16.50 5.13
C LYS A 18 16.65 16.31 6.19
N VAL A 19 16.22 16.54 7.42
CA VAL A 19 17.06 16.55 8.62
C VAL A 19 17.62 15.15 8.92
N LEU A 20 16.80 14.10 8.84
CA LEU A 20 17.22 12.73 9.10
C LEU A 20 18.27 12.25 8.11
N ARG A 21 18.09 12.50 6.81
CA ARG A 21 19.08 12.11 5.79
C ARG A 21 20.44 12.75 6.05
N TYR A 22 20.44 14.05 6.39
CA TYR A 22 21.67 14.73 6.76
C TYR A 22 22.32 14.11 8.00
N LEU A 23 21.56 13.92 9.09
CA LEU A 23 22.07 13.33 10.33
C LEU A 23 22.51 11.86 10.17
N LEU A 24 21.93 11.11 9.23
CA LEU A 24 22.38 9.76 8.87
C LEU A 24 23.73 9.78 8.16
N SER A 25 23.94 10.77 7.28
CA SER A 25 25.18 10.93 6.52
C SER A 25 26.30 11.59 7.33
N ALA A 26 25.96 12.31 8.39
CA ALA A 26 26.92 12.97 9.25
C ALA A 26 27.61 11.94 10.15
N GLU A 27 28.93 11.80 10.04
CA GLU A 27 29.73 10.92 10.91
C GLU A 27 29.72 11.36 12.39
N LYS A 28 29.31 12.61 12.65
CA LYS A 28 29.29 13.24 13.97
C LYS A 28 27.96 13.96 14.22
N GLN A 29 27.70 14.28 15.48
CA GLN A 29 26.55 15.10 15.88
C GLN A 29 26.60 16.47 15.17
N ALA A 30 25.45 17.06 14.87
CA ALA A 30 25.37 18.34 14.16
C ALA A 30 24.46 19.34 14.86
N SER A 31 24.82 20.62 14.79
CA SER A 31 24.02 21.74 15.27
C SER A 31 22.92 22.12 14.28
N ILE A 32 21.88 22.82 14.75
CA ILE A 32 20.82 23.39 13.90
C ILE A 32 21.38 24.23 12.75
N SER A 33 22.46 24.98 13.00
CA SER A 33 23.09 25.84 12.00
C SER A 33 23.75 25.05 10.87
N GLU A 34 24.43 23.95 11.21
CA GLU A 34 25.07 23.07 10.23
C GLU A 34 24.01 22.34 9.40
N ILE A 35 22.99 21.79 10.06
CA ILE A 35 21.87 21.13 9.39
C ILE A 35 21.18 22.11 8.44
N ALA A 36 20.82 23.32 8.90
CA ALA A 36 20.16 24.34 8.10
C ALA A 36 20.96 24.74 6.86
N ARG A 37 22.29 24.88 7.01
CA ARG A 37 23.19 25.18 5.89
C ARG A 37 23.24 24.03 4.89
N ALA A 38 23.32 22.78 5.37
CA ALA A 38 23.43 21.60 4.52
C ALA A 38 22.14 21.29 3.74
N VAL A 39 20.97 21.45 4.37
CA VAL A 39 19.68 21.14 3.72
C VAL A 39 19.03 22.34 3.04
N ASN A 40 19.69 23.51 3.09
CA ASN A 40 19.23 24.79 2.54
C ASN A 40 17.82 25.19 2.99
N LEU A 41 17.60 25.23 4.31
CA LEU A 41 16.32 25.62 4.92
C LEU A 41 16.52 26.61 6.08
N ALA A 42 15.47 27.35 6.42
CA ALA A 42 15.48 28.28 7.54
C ALA A 42 15.73 27.55 8.88
N ARG A 43 16.55 28.14 9.75
CA ARG A 43 16.89 27.57 11.07
C ARG A 43 15.67 27.25 11.93
N THR A 44 14.64 28.09 11.88
CA THR A 44 13.36 27.87 12.60
C THR A 44 12.66 26.60 12.13
N SER A 45 12.64 26.33 10.82
CA SER A 45 12.09 25.09 10.26
C SER A 45 12.86 23.87 10.74
N ILE A 46 14.19 23.96 10.79
CA ILE A 46 15.04 22.86 11.27
C ILE A 46 14.85 22.62 12.75
N TYR A 47 14.70 23.68 13.54
CA TYR A 47 14.42 23.57 14.97
C TYR A 47 13.10 22.84 15.22
N ASN A 48 12.04 23.22 14.51
CA ASN A 48 10.72 22.58 14.62
C ASN A 48 10.79 21.10 14.22
N SER A 49 11.45 20.78 13.09
CA SER A 49 11.61 19.40 12.64
C SER A 49 12.48 18.57 13.58
N ALA A 50 13.59 19.11 14.09
CA ALA A 50 14.45 18.40 15.04
C ALA A 50 13.72 18.15 16.38
N THR A 51 12.86 19.08 16.82
CA THR A 51 12.01 18.91 18.00
C THR A 51 11.00 17.80 17.79
N SER A 52 10.28 17.80 16.65
CA SER A 52 9.31 16.74 16.34
C SER A 52 9.97 15.36 16.16
N LEU A 53 11.14 15.29 15.53
CA LEU A 53 11.94 14.06 15.42
C LEU A 53 12.42 13.55 16.79
N LYS A 54 12.72 14.45 17.72
CA LYS A 54 13.05 14.11 19.10
C LYS A 54 11.85 13.53 19.84
N GLU A 55 10.67 14.14 19.70
CA GLU A 55 9.41 13.61 20.25
C GLU A 55 9.07 12.22 19.69
N LYS A 56 9.39 11.97 18.42
CA LYS A 56 9.26 10.66 17.76
C LYS A 56 10.35 9.65 18.18
N GLY A 57 11.31 10.06 19.01
CA GLY A 57 12.41 9.20 19.47
C GLY A 57 13.45 8.87 18.39
N LEU A 58 13.47 9.59 17.27
CA LEU A 58 14.35 9.33 16.14
C LEU A 58 15.69 10.07 16.25
N VAL A 59 15.67 11.21 16.92
CA VAL A 59 16.82 12.09 17.10
C VAL A 59 17.00 12.35 18.60
N ALA A 60 18.24 12.30 19.08
CA ALA A 60 18.62 12.72 20.41
C ALA A 60 19.29 14.10 20.34
N GLN A 61 19.18 14.85 21.43
CA GLN A 61 19.80 16.16 21.59
C GLN A 61 20.74 16.12 22.79
N GLN A 62 22.00 16.52 22.59
CA GLN A 62 22.98 16.70 23.65
C GLN A 62 23.52 18.14 23.59
N GLY A 63 23.01 19.00 24.47
CA GLY A 63 23.25 20.44 24.38
C GLY A 63 22.65 21.02 23.09
N PHE A 64 23.51 21.60 22.24
CA PHE A 64 23.11 22.19 20.95
C PHE A 64 23.31 21.25 19.75
N LEU A 65 23.74 20.01 20.01
CA LEU A 65 24.04 19.02 18.98
C LEU A 65 22.95 17.97 18.92
N TYR A 66 22.65 17.53 17.70
CA TYR A 66 21.63 16.54 17.37
C TYR A 66 22.27 15.34 16.67
N SER A 67 21.80 14.15 17.02
CA SER A 67 22.26 12.90 16.42
C SER A 67 21.13 11.91 16.31
N ILE A 68 21.27 10.94 15.41
CA ILE A 68 20.27 9.88 15.28
C ILE A 68 20.36 8.87 16.41
N VAL A 69 19.20 8.41 16.87
CA VAL A 69 19.09 7.30 17.81
C VAL A 69 19.10 5.99 17.02
N SER A 70 20.30 5.44 16.78
CA SER A 70 20.51 4.25 15.94
C SER A 70 19.69 3.04 16.41
N SER A 71 19.55 2.84 17.71
CA SER A 71 18.79 1.75 18.31
C SER A 71 17.28 1.84 18.06
N GLN A 72 16.73 3.04 17.80
CA GLN A 72 15.33 3.21 17.42
C GLN A 72 15.13 2.88 15.95
N LEU A 73 16.00 3.36 15.06
CA LEU A 73 15.96 2.97 13.63
C LEU A 73 16.12 1.46 13.45
N GLN A 74 16.98 0.82 14.25
CA GLN A 74 17.13 -0.64 14.26
C GLN A 74 15.84 -1.36 14.70
N LYS A 75 15.09 -0.84 15.69
CA LYS A 75 13.78 -1.42 16.05
C LYS A 75 12.76 -1.37 14.92
N TYR A 76 12.84 -0.36 14.04
CA TYR A 76 12.02 -0.29 12.82
C TYR A 76 12.56 -1.21 11.70
N SER A 77 13.86 -1.54 11.68
CA SER A 77 14.44 -2.48 10.71
C SER A 77 14.38 -3.96 11.13
N GLU A 78 14.39 -4.25 12.44
CA GLU A 78 14.54 -5.61 13.00
C GLU A 78 13.23 -6.41 13.03
N LYS A 79 12.07 -5.76 12.89
CA LYS A 79 10.82 -6.45 12.52
C LYS A 79 10.64 -6.42 11.01
N SER A 80 11.63 -6.90 10.24
CA SER A 80 11.47 -7.11 8.81
C SER A 80 10.51 -8.29 8.60
N THR A 81 9.21 -8.01 8.67
CA THR A 81 8.19 -8.92 8.17
C THR A 81 8.50 -9.18 6.70
N THR A 82 8.58 -10.44 6.31
CA THR A 82 8.84 -10.77 4.91
C THR A 82 7.72 -10.19 4.05
N PRO A 83 7.98 -9.81 2.78
CA PRO A 83 6.94 -9.33 1.88
C PRO A 83 5.72 -10.26 1.83
N ARG A 84 5.94 -11.57 1.94
CA ARG A 84 4.88 -12.57 2.03
C ARG A 84 4.00 -12.42 3.28
N GLU A 85 4.61 -12.18 4.44
CA GLU A 85 3.88 -11.91 5.69
C GLU A 85 3.13 -10.58 5.63
N GLN A 86 3.73 -9.55 5.04
CA GLN A 86 3.11 -8.24 4.85
C GLN A 86 1.89 -8.34 3.93
N ILE A 87 1.99 -9.09 2.83
CA ILE A 87 0.86 -9.37 1.94
C ILE A 87 -0.22 -10.16 2.69
N LYS A 88 0.13 -11.18 3.45
CA LYS A 88 -0.84 -11.93 4.27
C LYS A 88 -1.56 -11.02 5.27
N ALA A 89 -0.84 -10.09 5.90
CA ALA A 89 -1.40 -9.12 6.81
C ALA A 89 -2.33 -8.12 6.09
N LEU A 90 -1.95 -7.64 4.90
CA LEU A 90 -2.81 -6.82 4.03
C LEU A 90 -4.13 -7.53 3.72
N LEU A 91 -4.09 -8.79 3.28
CA LEU A 91 -5.30 -9.55 2.97
C LEU A 91 -6.20 -9.69 4.20
N SER A 92 -5.60 -9.88 5.38
CA SER A 92 -6.32 -9.94 6.65
C SER A 92 -6.94 -8.59 7.01
N GLU A 93 -6.21 -7.50 6.80
CA GLU A 93 -6.67 -6.12 7.03
C GLU A 93 -7.88 -5.79 6.15
N VAL A 94 -7.86 -6.16 4.87
CA VAL A 94 -8.99 -5.97 3.95
C VAL A 94 -10.25 -6.70 4.45
N LEU A 95 -10.11 -7.87 5.10
CA LEU A 95 -11.25 -8.58 5.69
C LEU A 95 -11.78 -7.94 6.99
N THR A 96 -11.04 -6.99 7.57
CA THR A 96 -11.53 -6.17 8.70
C THR A 96 -12.36 -4.97 8.27
N LEU A 97 -12.45 -4.69 6.97
CA LEU A 97 -13.27 -3.60 6.45
C LEU A 97 -14.76 -3.83 6.75
N GLN A 98 -15.48 -2.74 6.90
CA GLN A 98 -16.93 -2.71 7.09
C GLN A 98 -17.64 -2.96 5.77
N ARG A 99 -18.88 -3.47 5.87
CA ARG A 99 -19.75 -3.64 4.70
C ARG A 99 -19.94 -2.31 3.98
N GLY A 100 -19.75 -2.29 2.67
CA GLY A 100 -19.85 -1.11 1.84
C GLY A 100 -18.55 -0.30 1.70
N GLU A 101 -17.50 -0.58 2.49
CA GLU A 101 -16.18 0.01 2.21
C GLU A 101 -15.66 -0.50 0.86
N VAL A 102 -14.97 0.39 0.14
CA VAL A 102 -14.47 0.14 -1.21
C VAL A 102 -12.98 -0.16 -1.18
N VAL A 103 -12.58 -1.21 -1.89
CA VAL A 103 -11.19 -1.56 -2.19
C VAL A 103 -11.00 -1.46 -3.69
N TYR A 104 -10.05 -0.64 -4.11
CA TYR A 104 -9.62 -0.59 -5.50
C TYR A 104 -8.44 -1.55 -5.69
N SER A 105 -8.43 -2.31 -6.79
CA SER A 105 -7.24 -3.06 -7.22
C SER A 105 -6.92 -2.82 -8.70
N VAL A 106 -5.63 -2.73 -9.02
CA VAL A 106 -5.11 -2.84 -10.39
C VAL A 106 -4.10 -3.96 -10.39
N GLU A 107 -4.31 -4.95 -11.25
CA GLU A 107 -3.55 -6.19 -11.23
C GLU A 107 -2.90 -6.42 -12.59
N SER A 108 -1.56 -6.50 -12.60
CA SER A 108 -0.82 -6.81 -13.83
C SER A 108 -1.11 -8.23 -14.32
N ASP A 109 -1.10 -8.43 -15.65
CA ASP A 109 -1.35 -9.71 -16.28
C ASP A 109 -0.38 -10.80 -15.79
N GLU A 110 0.89 -10.44 -15.65
CA GLU A 110 1.94 -11.37 -15.21
C GLU A 110 1.75 -11.82 -13.75
N GLU A 111 1.32 -10.91 -12.87
CA GLU A 111 1.04 -11.23 -11.47
C GLU A 111 -0.20 -12.13 -11.37
N ILE A 112 -1.29 -11.81 -12.10
CA ILE A 112 -2.51 -12.65 -12.13
C ILE A 112 -2.18 -14.07 -12.59
N GLN A 113 -1.46 -14.22 -13.71
CA GLN A 113 -1.07 -15.54 -14.22
C GLN A 113 -0.25 -16.32 -13.19
N TRP A 114 0.67 -15.65 -12.51
CA TRP A 114 1.48 -16.29 -11.48
C TRP A 114 0.64 -16.72 -10.29
N LEU A 115 -0.27 -15.87 -9.82
CA LEU A 115 -1.19 -16.18 -8.71
C LEU A 115 -2.04 -17.40 -9.05
N LEU A 116 -2.68 -17.41 -10.23
CA LEU A 116 -3.53 -18.52 -10.65
C LEU A 116 -2.78 -19.85 -10.78
N LYS A 117 -1.49 -19.81 -11.18
CA LYS A 117 -0.66 -21.01 -11.32
C LYS A 117 -0.09 -21.52 -9.99
N ASN A 118 0.34 -20.62 -9.12
CA ASN A 118 1.14 -20.97 -7.93
C ASN A 118 0.40 -20.85 -6.61
N GLU A 119 -0.69 -20.08 -6.57
CA GLU A 119 -1.46 -19.81 -5.37
C GLU A 119 -2.95 -20.02 -5.62
N GLN A 120 -3.44 -21.18 -5.19
CA GLN A 120 -4.87 -21.50 -5.27
C GLN A 120 -5.76 -20.54 -4.46
N GLY A 121 -5.20 -19.73 -3.55
CA GLY A 121 -5.92 -18.91 -2.56
C GLY A 121 -6.60 -17.63 -3.06
N LEU A 122 -6.42 -17.24 -4.33
CA LEU A 122 -7.00 -15.99 -4.88
C LEU A 122 -8.55 -16.05 -4.93
N PRO A 123 -9.17 -17.11 -5.51
CA PRO A 123 -10.60 -17.38 -5.41
C PRO A 123 -11.18 -17.30 -3.98
N GLU A 124 -10.56 -17.93 -2.99
CA GLU A 124 -11.05 -17.98 -1.62
C GLU A 124 -10.99 -16.61 -0.96
N TRP A 125 -9.93 -15.84 -1.24
CA TRP A 125 -9.82 -14.47 -0.75
C TRP A 125 -10.89 -13.56 -1.36
N GLN A 126 -11.13 -13.65 -2.68
CA GLN A 126 -12.22 -12.91 -3.33
C GLN A 126 -13.59 -13.30 -2.76
N LYS A 127 -13.81 -14.60 -2.50
CA LYS A 127 -15.02 -15.11 -1.84
C LYS A 127 -15.17 -14.57 -0.42
N ALA A 128 -14.08 -14.47 0.34
CA ALA A 128 -14.09 -13.92 1.71
C ALA A 128 -14.46 -12.43 1.72
N ILE A 129 -13.91 -11.63 0.80
CA ILE A 129 -14.27 -10.22 0.60
C ILE A 129 -15.75 -10.09 0.23
N ALA A 130 -16.22 -10.89 -0.72
CA ALA A 130 -17.60 -10.90 -1.17
C ALA A 130 -18.57 -11.18 -0.01
N LYS A 131 -18.28 -12.22 0.79
CA LYS A 131 -19.08 -12.59 1.97
C LYS A 131 -19.13 -11.49 3.02
N LYS A 132 -18.05 -10.72 3.17
CA LYS A 132 -17.98 -9.57 4.09
C LYS A 132 -18.85 -8.39 3.61
N GLY A 133 -19.17 -8.34 2.33
CA GLY A 133 -19.89 -7.24 1.69
C GLY A 133 -19.02 -6.00 1.49
N VAL A 134 -17.70 -6.19 1.40
CA VAL A 134 -16.74 -5.18 0.94
C VAL A 134 -16.88 -5.07 -0.58
N VAL A 135 -16.85 -3.84 -1.10
CA VAL A 135 -16.96 -3.58 -2.53
C VAL A 135 -15.56 -3.62 -3.15
N LEU A 136 -15.29 -4.64 -3.96
CA LEU A 136 -14.04 -4.76 -4.70
C LEU A 136 -14.22 -4.19 -6.11
N LYS A 137 -13.49 -3.12 -6.42
CA LYS A 137 -13.40 -2.50 -7.75
C LYS A 137 -12.04 -2.83 -8.37
N SER A 138 -12.02 -3.88 -9.17
CA SER A 138 -10.78 -4.38 -9.81
C SER A 138 -10.67 -3.91 -11.25
N ILE A 139 -9.44 -3.57 -11.66
CA ILE A 139 -9.07 -3.27 -13.03
C ILE A 139 -8.04 -4.31 -13.49
N GLY A 140 -8.34 -4.98 -14.60
CA GLY A 140 -7.45 -5.95 -15.24
C GLY A 140 -7.45 -5.81 -16.76
N SER A 141 -6.77 -6.69 -17.48
CA SER A 141 -6.84 -6.74 -18.94
C SER A 141 -7.94 -7.69 -19.43
N THR A 142 -8.46 -7.45 -20.64
CA THR A 142 -9.37 -8.38 -21.32
C THR A 142 -8.73 -9.75 -21.59
N GLY A 143 -7.40 -9.82 -21.71
CA GLY A 143 -6.67 -11.08 -21.77
C GLY A 143 -6.86 -11.89 -20.49
N MET A 144 -6.75 -11.24 -19.33
CA MET A 144 -6.95 -11.88 -18.03
C MET A 144 -8.40 -12.19 -17.73
N LEU A 145 -9.36 -11.41 -18.24
CA LEU A 145 -10.79 -11.74 -18.13
C LEU A 145 -11.08 -13.16 -18.66
N LYS A 146 -10.54 -13.53 -19.83
CA LYS A 146 -10.75 -14.86 -20.41
C LYS A 146 -10.19 -15.98 -19.52
N VAL A 147 -9.04 -15.72 -18.91
CA VAL A 147 -8.42 -16.64 -17.95
C VAL A 147 -9.26 -16.75 -16.67
N PHE A 148 -9.76 -15.64 -16.14
CA PHE A 148 -10.66 -15.67 -14.98
C PHE A 148 -11.97 -16.40 -15.28
N GLN A 149 -12.58 -16.15 -16.44
CA GLN A 149 -13.83 -16.80 -16.85
C GLN A 149 -13.70 -18.32 -16.97
N SER A 150 -12.56 -18.83 -17.43
CA SER A 150 -12.32 -20.28 -17.51
C SER A 150 -12.20 -20.96 -16.15
N ILE A 151 -11.83 -20.21 -15.10
CA ILE A 151 -11.63 -20.70 -13.73
C ILE A 151 -12.88 -20.53 -12.86
N ILE A 152 -13.58 -19.39 -12.98
CA ILE A 152 -14.69 -19.00 -12.10
C ILE A 152 -15.97 -19.83 -12.34
N SER A 153 -16.14 -20.42 -13.52
CA SER A 153 -17.42 -20.94 -14.03
C SER A 153 -18.07 -22.07 -13.22
N LYS A 154 -17.38 -22.75 -12.30
CA LYS A 154 -17.97 -23.82 -11.48
C LYS A 154 -18.21 -23.51 -10.00
N GLU A 155 -17.37 -22.71 -9.34
CA GLU A 155 -17.40 -22.60 -7.87
C GLU A 155 -17.69 -21.19 -7.31
N LEU A 156 -17.32 -20.13 -8.02
CA LEU A 156 -17.48 -18.75 -7.53
C LEU A 156 -18.71 -18.02 -8.09
N GLY A 157 -19.35 -18.59 -9.11
CA GLY A 157 -20.41 -17.92 -9.86
C GLY A 157 -21.54 -17.37 -8.98
N ALA A 158 -21.99 -18.14 -7.99
CA ALA A 158 -23.07 -17.75 -7.08
C ALA A 158 -22.67 -16.62 -6.09
N HIS A 159 -21.40 -16.59 -5.68
CA HIS A 159 -20.91 -15.63 -4.68
C HIS A 159 -20.51 -14.28 -5.30
N ILE A 160 -19.92 -14.30 -6.51
CA ILE A 160 -19.48 -13.07 -7.19
C ILE A 160 -20.67 -12.26 -7.73
N LYS A 161 -21.73 -12.92 -8.22
CA LYS A 161 -22.93 -12.24 -8.76
C LYS A 161 -23.57 -11.28 -7.77
N GLN A 162 -23.47 -11.56 -6.46
CA GLN A 162 -24.30 -10.85 -5.49
C GLN A 162 -23.80 -9.45 -5.14
N ARG A 163 -22.50 -9.18 -4.93
CA ARG A 163 -22.05 -7.83 -4.48
C ARG A 163 -20.60 -7.41 -4.80
N SER A 164 -19.73 -8.30 -5.28
CA SER A 164 -18.27 -8.06 -5.35
C SER A 164 -17.66 -8.01 -6.75
N GLY A 165 -18.45 -8.29 -7.80
CA GLY A 165 -17.95 -8.57 -9.14
C GLY A 165 -17.88 -7.38 -10.10
N ALA A 166 -17.57 -6.18 -9.62
CA ALA A 166 -17.42 -5.04 -10.49
C ALA A 166 -15.95 -4.98 -10.97
N ALA A 167 -15.52 -5.99 -11.74
CA ALA A 167 -14.27 -5.90 -12.46
C ALA A 167 -14.48 -5.11 -13.77
N ARG A 168 -13.49 -4.30 -14.13
CA ARG A 168 -13.45 -3.54 -15.38
C ARG A 168 -12.17 -3.90 -16.12
N PHE A 169 -12.22 -3.87 -17.45
CA PHE A 169 -11.12 -4.41 -18.24
C PHE A 169 -10.62 -3.43 -19.30
N THR A 170 -9.29 -3.32 -19.39
CA THR A 170 -8.58 -2.63 -20.46
C THR A 170 -8.44 -3.54 -21.68
N GLY A 171 -8.45 -2.96 -22.88
CA GLY A 171 -8.11 -3.70 -24.10
C GLY A 171 -6.67 -4.20 -24.09
N GLU A 172 -5.76 -3.33 -23.63
CA GLU A 172 -4.32 -3.61 -23.58
C GLU A 172 -3.92 -4.39 -22.30
N PRO A 173 -2.83 -5.18 -22.36
CA PRO A 173 -2.23 -5.81 -21.19
C PRO A 173 -1.77 -4.78 -20.16
N ILE A 174 -1.95 -5.10 -18.87
CA ILE A 174 -1.36 -4.30 -17.79
C ILE A 174 0.05 -4.85 -17.54
N LEU A 175 1.04 -4.09 -18.01
CA LEU A 175 2.45 -4.49 -17.97
C LEU A 175 3.04 -4.47 -16.56
N GLY A 176 4.09 -5.27 -16.38
CA GLY A 176 4.85 -5.40 -15.13
C GLY A 176 4.40 -6.57 -14.27
N THR A 177 4.97 -6.65 -13.07
CA THR A 177 4.68 -7.70 -12.09
C THR A 177 4.28 -7.04 -10.77
N CYS A 178 3.05 -6.53 -10.69
CA CYS A 178 2.59 -5.76 -9.53
C CYS A 178 1.06 -5.81 -9.39
N THR A 179 0.62 -5.77 -8.13
CA THR A 179 -0.74 -5.42 -7.74
C THR A 179 -0.71 -4.11 -6.97
N LEU A 180 -1.47 -3.13 -7.44
CA LEU A 180 -1.82 -1.94 -6.67
C LEU A 180 -3.14 -2.19 -5.94
N VAL A 181 -3.20 -1.83 -4.67
CA VAL A 181 -4.42 -1.84 -3.85
C VAL A 181 -4.57 -0.50 -3.14
N ALA A 182 -5.77 0.07 -3.14
CA ALA A 182 -6.09 1.28 -2.38
C ALA A 182 -7.40 1.14 -1.59
N PHE A 183 -7.36 1.42 -0.29
CA PHE A 183 -8.52 1.49 0.60
C PHE A 183 -8.21 2.39 1.79
N ARG A 184 -9.24 3.02 2.38
CA ARG A 184 -9.07 4.01 3.47
C ARG A 184 -7.95 5.00 3.15
N ASP A 185 -6.98 5.19 4.03
CA ASP A 185 -5.89 6.15 3.88
C ASP A 185 -4.60 5.47 3.39
N SER A 186 -4.71 4.30 2.76
CA SER A 186 -3.59 3.46 2.37
C SER A 186 -3.55 3.21 0.87
N VAL A 187 -2.35 3.28 0.30
CA VAL A 187 -2.01 2.80 -1.04
C VAL A 187 -0.90 1.77 -0.90
N ILE A 188 -1.09 0.61 -1.50
CA ILE A 188 -0.18 -0.52 -1.38
C ILE A 188 0.19 -1.01 -2.77
N PHE A 189 1.48 -1.23 -3.01
CA PHE A 189 2.04 -1.86 -4.19
C PHE A 189 2.75 -3.13 -3.74
N PHE A 190 2.42 -4.28 -4.30
CA PHE A 190 3.11 -5.51 -3.95
C PHE A 190 3.19 -6.46 -5.14
N SER A 191 4.12 -7.41 -5.04
CA SER A 191 4.15 -8.58 -5.90
C SER A 191 4.49 -9.79 -5.08
N ARG A 192 3.66 -10.82 -5.17
CA ARG A 192 3.95 -12.15 -4.62
C ARG A 192 5.01 -12.84 -5.47
N LYS A 193 4.98 -12.66 -6.79
CA LYS A 193 5.99 -13.23 -7.70
C LYS A 193 7.39 -12.69 -7.45
N LYS A 194 7.53 -11.37 -7.29
CA LYS A 194 8.83 -10.70 -7.06
C LYS A 194 9.16 -10.52 -5.59
N ALA A 195 8.26 -10.94 -4.69
CA ALA A 195 8.39 -10.81 -3.25
C ALA A 195 8.77 -9.39 -2.80
N PHE A 196 7.95 -8.39 -3.16
CA PHE A 196 8.07 -7.04 -2.62
C PHE A 196 6.74 -6.51 -2.10
N PHE A 197 6.82 -5.54 -1.20
CA PHE A 197 5.65 -4.87 -0.62
C PHE A 197 6.04 -3.44 -0.23
N PHE A 198 5.29 -2.48 -0.75
CA PHE A 198 5.41 -1.06 -0.45
C PHE A 198 4.05 -0.52 -0.04
N ARG A 199 3.98 0.18 1.09
CA ARG A 199 2.75 0.76 1.62
C ARG A 199 2.97 2.22 1.94
N ILE A 200 2.02 3.04 1.53
CA ILE A 200 1.95 4.47 1.77
C ILE A 200 0.66 4.70 2.58
N ASP A 201 0.81 4.99 3.86
CA ASP A 201 -0.29 5.38 4.74
C ASP A 201 -0.37 6.91 4.81
N ASN A 202 -1.05 7.49 3.83
CA ASN A 202 -1.25 8.92 3.72
C ASN A 202 -2.62 9.22 3.07
N PRO A 203 -3.50 9.98 3.75
CA PRO A 203 -4.86 10.22 3.27
C PRO A 203 -4.91 10.99 1.94
N ASP A 204 -4.01 11.96 1.72
CA ASP A 204 -3.97 12.76 0.49
C ASP A 204 -3.49 11.92 -0.70
N ALA A 205 -2.43 11.13 -0.51
CA ALA A 205 -1.94 10.20 -1.52
C ALA A 205 -3.00 9.15 -1.85
N ALA A 206 -3.66 8.60 -0.83
CA ALA A 206 -4.75 7.66 -1.01
C ALA A 206 -5.93 8.29 -1.74
N MET A 207 -6.32 9.51 -1.40
CA MET A 207 -7.39 10.26 -2.08
C MET A 207 -7.05 10.48 -3.56
N LEU A 208 -5.84 10.95 -3.86
CA LEU A 208 -5.36 11.15 -5.23
C LEU A 208 -5.44 9.86 -6.04
N ILE A 209 -4.84 8.78 -5.53
CA ILE A 209 -4.81 7.49 -6.21
C ILE A 209 -6.22 6.92 -6.39
N LYS A 210 -7.05 6.91 -5.34
CA LYS A 210 -8.44 6.44 -5.43
C LYS A 210 -9.25 7.23 -6.46
N SER A 211 -9.06 8.55 -6.54
CA SER A 211 -9.76 9.39 -7.51
C SER A 211 -9.34 9.07 -8.95
N SER A 212 -8.04 8.88 -9.19
CA SER A 212 -7.52 8.44 -10.49
C SER A 212 -8.02 7.05 -10.87
N LEU A 213 -8.08 6.12 -9.92
CA LEU A 213 -8.60 4.77 -10.14
C LEU A 213 -10.10 4.79 -10.42
N GLU A 214 -10.88 5.60 -9.71
CA GLU A 214 -12.32 5.74 -9.96
C GLU A 214 -12.59 6.31 -11.36
N LEU A 215 -11.84 7.34 -11.76
CA LEU A 215 -11.94 7.92 -13.10
C LEU A 215 -11.61 6.87 -14.18
N LEU A 216 -10.49 6.16 -14.04
CA LEU A 216 -10.11 5.09 -14.94
C LEU A 216 -11.19 4.00 -14.98
N TYR A 217 -11.63 3.54 -13.81
CA TYR A 217 -12.65 2.52 -13.66
C TYR A 217 -13.96 2.89 -14.38
N ALA A 218 -14.39 4.15 -14.30
CA ALA A 218 -15.58 4.66 -14.96
C ALA A 218 -15.45 4.72 -16.49
N GLN A 219 -14.23 4.93 -17.01
CA GLN A 219 -13.95 4.94 -18.45
C GLN A 219 -13.87 3.54 -19.06
N LEU A 220 -13.58 2.53 -18.24
CA LEU A 220 -13.43 1.16 -18.71
C LEU A 220 -14.77 0.46 -18.91
N ARG A 221 -14.82 -0.40 -19.91
CA ARG A 221 -16.00 -1.20 -20.22
C ARG A 221 -16.27 -2.21 -19.12
N TYR A 222 -17.55 -2.35 -18.78
CA TYR A 222 -18.00 -3.48 -17.97
C TYR A 222 -17.99 -4.74 -18.81
N TYR A 223 -17.31 -5.76 -18.31
CA TYR A 223 -17.46 -7.11 -18.81
C TYR A 223 -17.96 -7.98 -17.68
N PRO A 224 -19.06 -8.73 -17.87
CA PRO A 224 -19.53 -9.64 -16.85
C PRO A 224 -18.49 -10.75 -16.66
N LEU A 225 -18.09 -10.96 -15.40
CA LEU A 225 -17.16 -12.04 -15.02
C LEU A 225 -17.73 -13.43 -15.31
N ILE A 226 -19.05 -13.54 -15.44
CA ILE A 226 -19.76 -14.77 -15.80
C ILE A 226 -20.53 -14.45 -17.07
N PRO A 227 -20.25 -15.10 -18.21
CA PRO A 227 -21.03 -14.93 -19.43
C PRO A 227 -22.51 -15.18 -19.14
N ASN A 228 -23.39 -14.37 -19.75
CA ASN A 228 -24.79 -14.74 -19.81
C ASN A 228 -24.88 -15.90 -20.81
N GLU A 229 -25.26 -17.09 -20.34
CA GLU A 229 -25.62 -18.22 -21.19
C GLU A 229 -26.85 -17.88 -22.05
#